data_AF-A0AAV5YH47-F1
#
_entry.id   AF-A0AAV5YH47-F1
#
_cell.length_a   1.000
_cell.length_b   1.000
_cell.length_c   1.000
_cell.angle_alpha   90.00
_cell.angle_beta   90.00
_cell.angle_gamma   90.00
#
_symmetry.space_group_name_H-M   'P 1'
#
loop_
_entity.id
_entity.type
_entity.pdbx_description
1 polymer ?
#
loop_
_entity_poly.entity_id
_entity_poly.type
_entity_poly.pdbx_seq_one_letter_code
_entity_poly.pdbx_strand_id
1 'polypeptide(L)'
;LPAEAAVDCLAEMASAASLAVINDLLRTRLSLAAVWLTTRVLRLHPVSQHDGPISVRRAYSAGELTALASRAGVRARVRRYPWLARLVMEVA
;
A
#
# COMPACT_ATOMS: atom_id res chain seq x y z
N LEU A 1 -9.53 -4.68 3.42
CA LEU A 1 -10.22 -4.53 4.71
C LEU A 1 -11.46 -3.70 4.49
N PRO A 2 -12.55 -3.88 5.27
CA PRO A 2 -13.57 -2.86 5.41
C PRO A 2 -12.90 -1.53 5.78
N ALA A 3 -13.46 -0.41 5.31
CA ALA A 3 -12.81 0.89 5.48
C ALA A 3 -12.72 1.29 6.96
N GLU A 4 -13.67 0.84 7.77
CA GLU A 4 -13.76 1.04 9.22
C GLU A 4 -12.60 0.34 9.93
N ALA A 5 -12.37 -0.94 9.64
CA ALA A 5 -11.26 -1.69 10.23
C ALA A 5 -9.88 -1.09 9.87
N ALA A 6 -9.75 -0.47 8.69
CA ALA A 6 -8.52 0.23 8.31
C ALA A 6 -8.33 1.53 9.10
N VAL A 7 -9.42 2.25 9.41
CA VAL A 7 -9.40 3.44 10.26
C VAL A 7 -8.99 3.08 11.69
N ASP A 8 -9.60 2.04 12.26
CA ASP A 8 -9.29 1.58 13.62
C ASP A 8 -7.82 1.15 13.72
N CYS A 9 -7.33 0.39 12.74
CA CYS A 9 -5.94 -0.04 12.70
C CYS A 9 -4.96 1.14 12.61
N LEU A 10 -5.28 2.19 11.84
CA LEU A 10 -4.44 3.40 11.77
C LEU A 10 -4.40 4.15 13.10
N ALA A 11 -5.54 4.26 13.79
CA ALA A 11 -5.61 4.89 15.11
C ALA A 11 -4.79 4.09 16.14
N GLU A 12 -4.91 2.75 16.13
CA GLU A 12 -4.11 1.88 17.00
C GLU A 12 -2.62 2.02 16.73
N MET A 13 -2.18 2.00 15.46
CA MET A 13 -0.77 2.18 15.09
C MET A 13 -0.21 3.52 15.56
N ALA A 14 -0.98 4.60 15.45
CA ALA A 14 -0.59 5.93 15.94
C ALA A 14 -0.52 6.00 17.47
N SER A 15 -1.37 5.24 18.18
CA SER A 15 -1.33 5.18 19.64
C SER A 15 -0.17 4.32 20.18
N ALA A 16 0.24 3.30 19.41
CA ALA A 16 1.24 2.32 19.83
C ALA A 16 2.69 2.76 19.59
N ALA A 17 2.93 3.76 18.73
CA ALA A 17 4.27 4.22 18.37
C ALA A 17 4.30 5.73 18.12
N SER A 18 5.44 6.37 18.43
CA SER A 18 5.67 7.79 18.09
C SER A 18 5.80 8.05 16.59
N LEU A 19 6.04 7.00 15.81
CA LEU A 19 6.05 7.03 14.35
C LEU A 19 5.71 5.62 13.83
N ALA A 20 4.66 5.52 13.03
CA ALA A 20 4.31 4.31 12.30
C ALA A 20 4.56 4.50 10.80
N VAL A 21 5.21 3.53 10.16
CA VAL A 21 5.50 3.56 8.72
C VAL A 21 4.72 2.44 8.03
N ILE A 22 3.76 2.83 7.19
CA ILE A 22 2.99 1.92 6.36
C ILE A 22 3.62 1.90 4.97
N ASN A 23 4.11 0.74 4.56
CA ASN A 23 4.62 0.51 3.21
C ASN A 23 3.63 -0.32 2.40
N ASP A 24 3.16 0.24 1.29
CA ASP A 24 2.26 -0.40 0.35
C ASP A 24 2.81 -0.36 -1.09
N LEU A 25 2.20 -1.14 -1.98
CA LEU A 25 2.51 -1.11 -3.40
C LEU A 25 1.93 0.15 -4.04
N LEU A 26 2.67 0.70 -5.00
CA LEU A 26 2.14 1.81 -5.78
C LEU A 26 1.13 1.29 -6.81
N ARG A 27 -0.16 1.54 -6.59
CA ARG A 27 -1.25 1.17 -7.53
C ARG A 27 -1.19 1.99 -8.83
N THR A 28 -0.43 1.50 -9.80
CA THR A 28 -0.36 2.07 -11.16
C THR A 28 -0.35 0.98 -12.22
N ARG A 29 -0.71 1.35 -13.47
CA ARG A 29 -0.61 0.44 -14.62
C ARG A 29 0.83 -0.02 -14.87
N LEU A 30 1.81 0.85 -14.62
CA LEU A 30 3.23 0.51 -14.75
C LEU A 30 3.65 -0.54 -13.72
N SER A 31 3.30 -0.36 -12.44
CA SER A 31 3.57 -1.36 -11.41
C SER A 31 2.92 -2.71 -11.73
N LEU A 32 1.69 -2.69 -12.26
CA LEU A 32 0.97 -3.91 -12.65
C LEU A 32 1.67 -4.63 -13.80
N ALA A 33 2.04 -3.90 -14.86
CA ALA A 33 2.75 -4.45 -16.01
C ALA A 33 4.12 -5.02 -15.59
N ALA A 34 4.87 -4.28 -14.77
CA ALA A 34 6.17 -4.72 -14.25
C ALA A 34 6.05 -6.02 -13.45
N VAL A 35 5.10 -6.10 -12.50
CA VAL A 35 4.93 -7.32 -11.69
C VAL A 35 4.46 -8.50 -12.54
N TRP A 36 3.55 -8.26 -13.50
CA TRP A 36 3.05 -9.29 -14.41
C TRP A 36 4.18 -9.85 -15.28
N LEU A 37 5.02 -8.96 -15.84
CA LEU A 37 6.13 -9.32 -16.70
C LEU A 37 7.21 -10.06 -15.90
N THR A 38 7.68 -9.48 -14.80
CA THR A 38 8.76 -10.04 -13.97
C THR A 38 8.41 -11.43 -13.47
N THR A 39 7.18 -11.63 -12.97
CA THR A 39 6.76 -12.95 -12.45
C THR A 39 6.74 -14.04 -13.53
N ARG A 40 6.49 -13.69 -14.81
CA ARG A 40 6.44 -14.61 -15.94
C ARG A 40 7.81 -14.84 -16.59
N VAL A 41 8.57 -13.77 -16.82
CA VAL A 41 9.91 -13.83 -17.42
C VAL A 41 10.86 -14.60 -16.52
N LEU A 42 10.82 -14.35 -15.21
CA LEU A 42 11.64 -15.08 -14.24
C LEU A 42 11.06 -16.46 -13.88
N ARG A 43 9.95 -16.86 -14.50
CA ARG A 43 9.26 -18.14 -14.26
C ARG A 43 9.05 -18.41 -12.77
N LEU A 44 8.63 -17.37 -12.03
CA LEU A 44 8.36 -17.50 -10.60
C LEU A 44 7.21 -18.49 -10.36
N HIS A 45 7.11 -18.96 -9.12
CA HIS A 45 6.07 -19.91 -8.72
C HIS A 45 4.66 -19.45 -9.17
N PRO A 46 3.76 -20.35 -9.62
CA PRO A 46 2.42 -19.99 -10.11
C PRO A 46 1.61 -19.10 -9.16
N VAL A 47 1.80 -19.29 -7.84
CA VAL A 47 1.21 -18.41 -6.81
C VAL A 47 1.65 -16.95 -7.03
N SER A 48 2.95 -16.67 -7.17
CA SER A 48 3.47 -15.32 -7.38
C SER A 48 3.00 -14.71 -8.72
N GLN A 49 2.85 -15.52 -9.76
CA GLN A 49 2.37 -15.08 -11.08
C GLN A 49 0.91 -14.59 -11.04
N HIS A 50 0.10 -15.15 -10.15
CA HIS A 50 -1.28 -14.76 -9.91
C HIS A 50 -1.40 -13.65 -8.86
N ASP A 51 -0.74 -13.84 -7.72
CA ASP A 51 -0.95 -13.03 -6.54
C ASP A 51 -0.19 -11.69 -6.61
N GLY A 52 0.91 -11.62 -7.36
CA GLY A 52 1.63 -10.37 -7.62
C GLY A 52 0.73 -9.30 -8.26
N PRO A 53 0.12 -9.58 -9.43
CA PRO A 53 -0.83 -8.65 -10.06
C PRO A 53 -2.04 -8.30 -9.18
N ILE A 54 -2.57 -9.27 -8.42
CA ILE A 54 -3.69 -9.05 -7.49
C ILE A 54 -3.28 -8.09 -6.38
N SER A 55 -2.09 -8.25 -5.82
CA SER A 55 -1.54 -7.37 -4.77
C SER A 55 -1.47 -5.92 -5.24
N VAL A 56 -0.95 -5.66 -6.45
CA VAL A 56 -0.89 -4.29 -7.00
C VAL A 56 -2.29 -3.69 -7.19
N ARG A 57 -3.27 -4.50 -7.61
CA ARG A 57 -4.65 -4.04 -7.80
C ARG A 57 -5.36 -3.72 -6.49
N ARG A 58 -5.05 -4.46 -5.42
CA ARG A 58 -5.65 -4.30 -4.09
C ARG A 58 -4.95 -3.24 -3.22
N ALA A 59 -3.77 -2.80 -3.61
CA ALA A 59 -3.04 -1.75 -2.91
C ALA A 59 -3.85 -0.44 -2.84
N TYR A 60 -3.63 0.32 -1.77
CA TYR A 60 -4.26 1.62 -1.60
C TYR A 60 -3.64 2.66 -2.54
N SER A 61 -4.46 3.61 -2.95
CA SER A 61 -4.00 4.85 -3.57
C SER A 61 -3.62 5.88 -2.50
N ALA A 62 -2.81 6.86 -2.91
CA ALA A 62 -2.45 7.96 -2.01
C ALA A 62 -3.68 8.73 -1.48
N GLY A 63 -4.71 8.91 -2.32
CA GLY A 63 -5.96 9.55 -1.92
C GLY A 63 -6.75 8.72 -0.90
N GLU A 64 -6.85 7.41 -1.09
CA GLU A 64 -7.51 6.51 -0.14
C GLU A 64 -6.79 6.50 1.22
N LEU A 65 -5.45 6.39 1.24
CA LEU A 65 -4.70 6.46 2.50
C LEU A 65 -4.87 7.80 3.22
N THR A 66 -4.87 8.90 2.47
CA THR A 66 -5.08 10.25 3.04
C THR A 66 -6.48 10.37 3.64
N ALA A 67 -7.50 9.84 2.96
CA ALA A 67 -8.88 9.85 3.46
C ALA A 67 -9.05 8.97 4.71
N LEU A 68 -8.41 7.79 4.74
CA LEU A 68 -8.41 6.91 5.91
C LEU A 68 -7.71 7.56 7.12
N ALA A 69 -6.54 8.18 6.91
CA ALA A 69 -5.84 8.92 7.95
C ALA A 69 -6.67 10.08 8.50
N SER A 70 -7.34 10.84 7.62
CA SER A 70 -8.26 11.91 8.03
C SER A 70 -9.43 11.39 8.86
N ARG A 71 -10.01 10.22 8.51
CA ARG A 71 -11.08 9.58 9.28
C ARG A 71 -10.60 9.06 10.63
N ALA A 72 -9.36 8.58 10.71
CA ALA A 72 -8.72 8.13 11.94
C ALA A 72 -8.29 9.30 12.86
N GLY A 73 -8.34 10.54 12.38
CA GLY A 73 -7.91 11.71 13.15
C GLY A 73 -6.39 11.78 13.38
N VAL A 74 -5.60 11.06 12.57
CA VAL A 74 -4.14 10.98 12.71
C VAL A 74 -3.42 11.88 11.72
N ARG A 75 -2.24 12.39 12.09
CA ARG A 75 -1.42 13.17 11.16
C ARG A 75 -0.60 12.22 10.32
N ALA A 76 -0.81 12.26 9.00
CA ALA A 76 -0.12 11.38 8.08
C ALA A 76 0.56 12.14 6.93
N ARG A 77 1.71 11.63 6.50
CA ARG A 77 2.41 12.07 5.29
C ARG A 77 2.53 10.91 4.31
N VAL A 78 1.92 11.06 3.14
CA VAL A 78 1.97 10.05 2.08
C VAL A 78 3.01 10.44 1.02
N ARG A 79 3.93 9.52 0.70
CA ARG A 79 4.98 9.69 -0.30
C ARG A 79 4.92 8.57 -1.33
N ARG A 80 5.09 8.95 -2.60
CA ARG A 80 5.14 8.00 -3.73
C ARG A 80 6.59 7.80 -4.14
N TYR A 81 6.99 6.55 -4.31
CA TYR A 81 8.29 6.15 -4.85
C TYR A 81 8.07 5.32 -6.12
N PRO A 82 7.81 5.96 -7.28
CA PRO A 82 7.49 5.27 -8.52
C PRO A 82 8.57 4.28 -8.94
N TRP A 83 9.84 4.61 -8.71
CA TRP A 83 10.92 3.74 -9.14
C TRP A 83 11.00 2.42 -8.38
N LEU A 84 10.52 2.42 -7.13
CA LEU A 84 10.46 1.24 -6.27
C LEU A 84 9.09 0.55 -6.32
N ALA A 85 8.15 1.08 -7.11
CA ALA A 85 6.75 0.72 -7.08
C ALA A 85 6.19 0.71 -5.64
N ARG A 86 6.55 1.72 -4.83
CA ARG A 86 6.11 1.87 -3.43
C ARG A 86 5.30 3.12 -3.18
N LEU A 87 4.36 2.99 -2.26
CA LEU A 87 3.62 4.05 -1.61
C LEU A 87 3.89 3.94 -0.12
N VAL A 88 4.42 4.99 0.50
CA VAL A 88 4.77 4.99 1.91
C VAL A 88 3.95 6.05 2.62
N MET A 89 3.37 5.69 3.76
CA MET A 89 2.70 6.63 4.66
C MET A 89 3.39 6.61 6.01
N GLU A 90 3.77 7.79 6.47
CA GLU A 90 4.28 8.03 7.82
C GLU A 90 3.13 8.59 8.66
N VAL A 91 2.86 7.99 9.82
CA VAL A 91 1.83 8.41 10.77
C VAL A 91 2.49 8.77 12.09
N ALA A 92 2.18 9.95 12.62
CA ALA A 92 2.71 10.48 13.88
C ALA A 92 1.62 11.19 14.69
#